data_AF-A0A561R258-F1
#
_entry.id   AF-A0A561R258-F1
#
_cell.length_a   1.000
_cell.length_b   1.000
_cell.length_c   1.000
_cell.angle_alpha   90.00
_cell.angle_beta   90.00
_cell.angle_gamma   90.00
#
_symmetry.space_group_name_H-M   'P 1'
#
loop_
_entity.id
_entity.type
_entity.pdbx_description
1 polymer ?
#
loop_
_entity_poly.entity_id
_entity_poly.type
_entity_poly.pdbx_seq_one_letter_code
_entity_poly.pdbx_strand_id
1 'polypeptide(L)'
;MTIEELAEAAGVSASTIHKAEASDLHSEPELAARLHSILESKGVIFLGAGEGDPAAGPGVRLRLENHDEGIRPQNLNAANDG
;
A
#
# COMPACT_ATOMS: atom_id res chain seq x y z
N MET A 1 1.62 -8.27 -2.33
CA MET A 1 0.25 -8.31 -2.86
C MET A 1 0.33 -8.62 -4.33
N THR A 2 -0.20 -9.76 -4.75
CA THR A 2 -0.31 -10.15 -6.17
C THR A 2 -1.65 -9.67 -6.75
N ILE A 3 -1.80 -9.79 -8.07
CA ILE A 3 -3.05 -9.42 -8.75
C ILE A 3 -4.22 -10.32 -8.32
N GLU A 4 -3.94 -11.60 -8.07
CA GLU A 4 -4.92 -12.57 -7.59
C GLU A 4 -5.42 -12.21 -6.19
N GLU A 5 -4.50 -11.89 -5.28
CA GLU A 5 -4.85 -11.46 -3.91
C GLU A 5 -5.67 -10.16 -3.92
N LEU A 6 -5.33 -9.21 -4.82
CA LEU A 6 -6.06 -7.96 -4.97
C LEU A 6 -7.46 -8.17 -5.58
N ALA A 7 -7.56 -9.04 -6.58
CA ALA A 7 -8.82 -9.39 -7.22
C ALA A 7 -9.79 -10.07 -6.24
N GLU A 8 -9.28 -11.00 -5.42
CA GLU A 8 -10.04 -11.65 -4.36
C GLU A 8 -10.50 -10.64 -3.31
N ALA A 9 -9.61 -9.76 -2.83
CA ALA A 9 -9.94 -8.73 -1.85
C ALA A 9 -10.96 -7.71 -2.38
N ALA A 10 -10.90 -7.36 -3.67
CA ALA A 10 -11.83 -6.43 -4.31
C ALA A 10 -13.15 -7.09 -4.75
N GLY A 11 -13.22 -8.43 -4.75
CA GLY A 11 -14.36 -9.19 -5.22
C GLY A 11 -14.57 -9.10 -6.74
N VAL A 12 -13.48 -8.97 -7.51
CA VAL A 12 -13.51 -8.83 -8.97
C VAL A 12 -12.61 -9.87 -9.64
N SER A 13 -12.67 -9.97 -10.97
CA SER A 13 -11.79 -10.86 -11.71
C SER A 13 -10.38 -10.28 -11.85
N ALA A 14 -9.36 -11.14 -11.91
CA ALA A 14 -7.98 -10.72 -12.18
C ALA A 14 -7.85 -9.95 -13.52
N SER A 15 -8.68 -10.28 -14.51
CA SER A 15 -8.75 -9.54 -15.78
C SER A 15 -9.27 -8.11 -15.61
N THR A 16 -10.16 -7.87 -14.65
CA THR A 16 -10.64 -6.52 -14.30
C THR A 16 -9.51 -5.68 -13.71
N ILE A 17 -8.69 -6.26 -12.83
CA ILE A 17 -7.51 -5.60 -12.25
C ILE A 17 -6.48 -5.27 -13.34
N HIS A 18 -6.15 -6.23 -14.21
CA HIS A 18 -5.23 -5.99 -15.33
C HIS A 18 -5.70 -4.85 -16.25
N LYS A 19 -7.01 -4.77 -16.53
CA LYS A 19 -7.58 -3.68 -17.35
C LYS A 19 -7.52 -2.32 -16.62
N ALA A 20 -7.69 -2.31 -15.30
CA ALA A 20 -7.54 -1.10 -14.50
C ALA A 20 -6.08 -0.62 -14.49
N GLU A 21 -5.11 -1.53 -14.39
CA GLU A 21 -3.67 -1.19 -14.47
C GLU A 21 -3.24 -0.71 -15.87
N ALA A 22 -3.84 -1.28 -16.93
CA ALA A 22 -3.54 -0.90 -18.31
C ALA A 22 -4.01 0.52 -18.69
N SER A 23 -4.60 1.28 -17.75
CA SER A 23 -5.14 2.64 -17.96
C SER A 23 -6.22 2.74 -19.04
N ASP A 24 -6.76 1.60 -19.49
CA ASP A 24 -7.70 1.51 -20.61
C ASP A 24 -9.16 1.70 -20.17
N LEU A 25 -9.38 1.69 -18.85
CA LEU A 25 -10.66 2.01 -18.26
C LEU A 25 -10.50 3.31 -17.45
N HIS A 26 -11.38 4.27 -17.72
CA HIS A 26 -11.93 5.09 -16.65
C HIS A 26 -12.37 4.10 -15.57
N SER A 27 -11.49 3.82 -14.62
CA SER A 27 -11.73 2.79 -13.62
C SER A 27 -13.02 3.17 -12.94
N GLU A 28 -14.01 2.28 -13.01
CA GLU A 28 -15.32 2.48 -12.40
C GLU A 28 -15.09 3.09 -11.02
N PRO A 29 -15.71 4.24 -10.68
CA PRO A 29 -15.38 4.98 -9.47
C PRO A 29 -15.55 4.11 -8.20
N GLU A 30 -16.45 3.12 -8.27
CA GLU A 30 -16.63 2.11 -7.23
C GLU A 30 -15.43 1.14 -7.12
N LEU A 31 -14.85 0.70 -8.23
CA LEU A 31 -13.64 -0.13 -8.24
C LEU A 31 -12.45 0.65 -7.66
N ALA A 32 -12.29 1.91 -8.07
CA ALA A 32 -11.24 2.78 -7.54
C ALA A 32 -11.36 2.94 -6.01
N ALA A 33 -12.58 3.20 -5.50
CA ALA A 33 -12.83 3.32 -4.06
C ALA A 33 -12.52 2.02 -3.28
N ARG A 34 -12.88 0.86 -3.85
CA ARG A 34 -12.57 -0.45 -3.24
C ARG A 34 -11.06 -0.71 -3.18
N LEU A 35 -10.34 -0.44 -4.27
CA LEU A 35 -8.89 -0.58 -4.32
C LEU A 35 -8.19 0.34 -3.31
N HIS A 36 -8.68 1.59 -3.18
CA HIS A 36 -8.17 2.54 -2.19
C HIS A 36 -8.30 1.99 -0.76
N SER A 37 -9.48 1.49 -0.39
CA SER A 37 -9.75 0.94 0.94
C SER A 37 -8.91 -0.31 1.24
N ILE A 38 -8.74 -1.21 0.26
CA ILE A 38 -7.88 -2.39 0.41
C ILE A 38 -6.44 -1.99 0.63
N LEU A 39 -5.91 -1.07 -0.17
CA LEU A 39 -4.54 -0.59 -0.04
C LEU A 39 -4.33 0.14 1.29
N GLU A 40 -5.29 0.95 1.72
CA GLU A 40 -5.29 1.59 3.05
C GLU A 40 -5.27 0.59 4.20
N SER A 41 -6.04 -0.49 4.11
CA SER A 41 -6.01 -1.57 5.10
C SER A 41 -4.66 -2.28 5.20
N LYS A 42 -3.83 -2.17 4.16
CA LYS A 42 -2.47 -2.72 4.08
C LYS A 42 -1.39 -1.69 4.41
N GLY A 43 -1.77 -0.50 4.88
CA GLY A 43 -0.85 0.55 5.29
C GLY A 43 -0.45 1.53 4.18
N VAL A 44 -1.11 1.50 3.02
CA VAL A 44 -0.90 2.51 1.97
C VAL A 44 -1.75 3.74 2.28
N ILE A 45 -1.15 4.92 2.36
CA ILE A 45 -1.85 6.17 2.65
C ILE A 45 -1.77 7.03 1.40
N PHE A 46 -2.91 7.32 0.80
CA PHE A 46 -2.99 8.23 -0.34
C PHE A 46 -3.05 9.67 0.16
N LEU A 47 -2.23 10.53 -0.45
CA LEU A 47 -2.18 11.95 -0.15
C LEU A 47 -2.77 12.73 -1.31
N GLY A 48 -3.78 13.53 -1.01
CA GLY A 48 -4.25 14.55 -1.92
C GLY A 48 -3.16 15.60 -2.18
N ALA A 49 -3.24 16.28 -3.33
CA ALA A 49 -2.42 17.46 -3.58
C ALA A 49 -2.68 18.49 -2.47
N GLY A 50 -1.61 18.99 -1.83
CA GLY A 50 -1.70 19.92 -0.70
C GLY A 50 -1.82 19.27 0.68
N GLU A 51 -1.83 17.94 0.79
CA GLU A 51 -1.96 17.26 2.09
C GLU A 51 -0.62 17.24 2.85
N GLY A 52 -0.49 18.14 3.83
CA GLY A 52 0.67 18.29 4.72
C GLY A 52 1.65 19.38 4.28
N ASP A 53 1.75 19.65 2.98
CA ASP A 53 2.47 20.80 2.42
C ASP A 53 1.70 21.32 1.19
N PRO A 54 1.34 22.61 1.12
CA PRO A 54 0.62 23.19 -0.02
C PRO A 54 1.38 23.11 -1.37
N ALA A 55 2.69 22.84 -1.36
CA ALA A 55 3.49 22.57 -2.56
C ALA A 55 3.63 21.08 -2.88
N ALA A 56 3.12 20.17 -2.03
CA ALA A 56 3.17 18.75 -2.30
C ALA A 56 2.12 18.36 -3.36
N GLY A 57 2.61 17.75 -4.45
CA GLY A 57 1.75 17.07 -5.42
C GLY A 57 1.09 15.81 -4.84
N PRO A 58 0.13 15.22 -5.57
CA PRO A 58 -0.51 13.97 -5.16
C PRO A 58 0.53 12.87 -4.98
N GLY A 59 0.38 12.05 -3.94
CA GLY A 59 1.40 11.07 -3.57
C GLY A 59 0.87 9.90 -2.75
N VAL A 60 1.76 8.95 -2.47
CA VAL A 60 1.47 7.75 -1.67
C VAL A 60 2.51 7.62 -0.58
N ARG A 61 2.08 7.45 0.67
CA ARG A 61 2.92 7.08 1.82
C ARG A 61 2.70 5.62 2.16
N LEU A 62 3.75 4.91 2.55
CA LEU A 62 3.64 3.56 3.08
C LEU A 62 3.89 3.63 4.59
N ARG A 63 2.93 3.13 5.37
CA ARG A 63 3.11 2.94 6.80
C ARG A 63 4.06 1.77 6.99
N LEU A 64 5.26 2.06 7.49
CA LEU A 64 6.18 1.02 7.93
C LEU A 64 5.55 0.34 9.15
N GLU A 65 4.96 -0.85 8.97
CA GLU A 65 4.78 -1.75 10.10
C GLU A 65 6.18 -2.22 10.47
N ASN A 66 6.65 -1.83 11.66
CA ASN A 66 8.01 -2.05 12.17
C ASN A 66 8.60 -3.39 11.74
N HIS A 67 9.36 -3.37 10.64
CA HIS A 67 10.11 -4.51 10.18
C HIS A 67 11.44 -4.47 10.91
N ASP A 68 11.48 -5.21 12.02
CA ASP A 68 12.67 -5.75 12.67
C ASP A 68 13.91 -4.86 12.54
N GLU A 69 13.93 -3.77 13.31
CA GLU A 69 15.18 -3.13 13.67
C GLU A 69 15.94 -4.15 14.53
N GLY A 70 16.77 -4.98 13.89
CA GLY A 70 17.62 -5.95 14.57
C GLY A 70 18.24 -5.37 15.84
N ILE A 71 18.51 -6.22 16.83
CA ILE A 71 18.86 -5.83 18.20
C ILE A 71 19.75 -4.58 18.21
N ARG A 72 19.21 -3.47 18.72
CA ARG A 72 19.94 -2.21 18.89
C ARG A 72 21.29 -2.51 19.58
N PRO A 73 22.40 -1.85 19.24
CA PRO A 73 23.71 -2.08 19.87
C PRO A 73 23.67 -2.03 21.40
N GLN A 74 22.81 -1.18 21.97
CA GLN A 74 22.61 -1.09 23.42
C GLN A 74 21.96 -2.34 24.07
N ASN A 75 21.33 -3.22 23.29
CA ASN A 75 20.68 -4.46 23.74
C ASN A 75 21.41 -5.74 23.27
N LEU A 76 22.56 -5.60 22.59
CA LEU A 76 23.44 -6.71 22.28
C LEU A 76 24.07 -7.22 23.58
N ASN A 77 23.85 -8.50 23.87
CA ASN A 77 24.46 -9.20 25.00
C ASN A 77 25.10 -10.50 24.53
N ALA A 78 25.98 -11.09 25.35
CA ALA A 78 26.76 -12.29 25.00
C ALA A 78 25.92 -13.54 24.69
N ALA A 79 24.60 -13.52 24.96
CA ALA A 79 23.69 -14.61 24.58
C ALA A 79 23.19 -14.48 23.13
N ASN A 80 23.34 -13.31 22.52
CA ASN A 80 22.82 -12.96 21.20
C ASN A 80 23.92 -12.56 20.20
N ASP A 81 25.20 -12.75 20.55
CA ASP A 81 26.39 -12.40 19.75
C ASP A 81 26.96 -13.61 18.98
N GLY A 82 26.09 -14.54 18.54
CA GLY A 82 26.44 -15.84 17.96
C GLY A 82 25.80 -16.10 16.61
#